data_AF-A0A1E5UGV4-F1
#
_entry.id   AF-A0A1E5UGV4-F1
#
_cell.length_a   1.000
_cell.length_b   1.000
_cell.length_c   1.000
_cell.angle_alpha   90.00
_cell.angle_beta   90.00
_cell.angle_gamma   90.00
#
_symmetry.space_group_name_H-M   'P 1'
#
loop_
_entity.id
_entity.type
_entity.pdbx_description
1 polymer ?
#
loop_
_entity_poly.entity_id
_entity_poly.type
_entity_poly.pdbx_seq_one_letter_code
_entity_poly.pdbx_strand_id
1 'polypeptide(L)'
;MIKINSKKMEITIKDLEKNLKTLPKELLGNVNDYIDFLKEKYISKESKSSSKEETFKLTENQKKILDSQENLDDSEFQDHDEFLAELKKEYEL
;
A
#
# COMPACT_ATOMS: atom_id res chain seq x y z
N MET A 1 -13.25 -6.54 -45.75
CA MET A 1 -12.22 -6.59 -44.69
C MET A 1 -11.94 -5.17 -44.22
N ILE A 2 -12.37 -4.78 -43.02
CA ILE A 2 -12.10 -3.45 -42.45
C ILE A 2 -10.81 -3.54 -41.64
N LYS A 3 -9.75 -2.82 -42.05
CA LYS A 3 -8.53 -2.65 -41.25
C LYS A 3 -8.80 -1.54 -40.23
N ILE A 4 -8.99 -1.91 -38.98
CA ILE A 4 -9.06 -0.96 -37.87
C ILE A 4 -7.62 -0.59 -37.51
N ASN A 5 -7.16 0.58 -37.97
CA ASN A 5 -5.92 1.18 -37.48
C ASN A 5 -6.16 1.72 -36.07
N SER A 6 -5.87 0.93 -35.03
CA SER A 6 -5.75 1.43 -33.67
C SER A 6 -4.51 2.32 -33.57
N LYS A 7 -4.69 3.62 -33.83
CA LYS A 7 -3.70 4.65 -33.49
C LYS A 7 -3.55 4.65 -31.97
N LYS A 8 -2.51 3.99 -31.46
CA LYS A 8 -2.12 4.10 -30.04
C LYS A 8 -1.92 5.59 -29.76
N MET A 9 -2.71 6.14 -28.85
CA MET A 9 -2.51 7.50 -28.36
C MET A 9 -1.29 7.45 -27.44
N GLU A 10 -0.10 7.66 -28.00
CA GLU A 10 1.13 7.78 -27.24
C GLU A 10 1.09 9.10 -26.48
N ILE A 11 0.58 9.04 -25.25
CA ILE A 11 0.55 10.16 -24.32
C ILE A 11 2.01 10.45 -23.96
N THR A 12 2.52 11.63 -24.31
CA THR A 12 3.90 11.97 -23.98
C THR A 12 4.01 12.46 -22.54
N ILE A 13 5.19 12.37 -21.94
CA ILE A 13 5.46 12.91 -20.59
C ILE A 13 5.09 14.41 -20.51
N LYS A 14 5.24 15.14 -21.63
CA LYS A 14 4.90 16.57 -21.72
C LYS A 14 3.39 16.82 -21.62
N ASP A 15 2.58 15.90 -22.14
CA ASP A 15 1.12 16.02 -22.05
C ASP A 15 0.63 15.76 -20.62
N LEU A 16 1.28 14.82 -19.92
CA LEU A 16 1.04 14.58 -18.49
C LEU A 16 1.43 15.81 -17.65
N GLU A 17 2.60 16.40 -17.89
CA GLU A 17 3.06 17.58 -17.17
C GLU A 17 2.09 18.77 -17.35
N LYS A 18 1.61 18.97 -18.57
CA LYS A 18 0.62 20.02 -18.87
C LYS A 18 -0.68 19.80 -18.10
N ASN A 19 -1.18 18.57 -18.06
CA ASN A 19 -2.41 18.24 -17.34
C ASN A 19 -2.23 18.37 -15.82
N LEU A 20 -1.09 17.93 -15.28
CA LEU A 20 -0.78 18.06 -13.86
C LEU A 20 -0.68 19.53 -13.42
N LYS A 21 -0.12 20.41 -14.27
CA LYS A 21 -0.06 21.86 -14.01
C LYS A 21 -1.43 22.54 -14.02
N THR A 22 -2.43 21.96 -14.67
CA THR A 22 -3.79 22.50 -14.70
C THR A 22 -4.65 22.10 -13.51
N LEU A 23 -4.17 21.17 -12.66
CA LEU A 23 -4.92 20.69 -11.51
C LEU A 23 -4.83 21.65 -10.30
N PRO A 24 -5.91 21.80 -9.53
CA PRO A 24 -5.91 22.47 -8.23
C PRO A 24 -4.86 21.85 -7.30
N LYS A 25 -4.17 22.70 -6.51
CA LYS A 25 -3.10 22.25 -5.60
C LYS A 25 -3.56 21.20 -4.59
N GLU A 26 -4.82 21.26 -4.18
CA GLU A 26 -5.46 20.33 -3.25
C GLU A 26 -5.51 18.89 -3.81
N LEU A 27 -5.56 18.72 -5.13
CA LEU A 27 -5.59 17.41 -5.78
C LEU A 27 -4.19 16.85 -6.06
N LEU A 28 -3.13 17.67 -5.94
CA LEU A 28 -1.76 17.21 -6.18
C LEU A 28 -1.33 16.14 -5.18
N GLY A 29 -1.83 16.19 -3.94
CA GLY A 29 -1.64 15.12 -2.94
C GLY A 29 -2.19 13.79 -3.42
N ASN A 30 -3.49 13.76 -3.76
CA ASN A 30 -4.17 12.56 -4.26
C ASN A 30 -3.53 11.99 -5.54
N VAL A 31 -3.02 12.88 -6.39
CA VAL A 31 -2.31 12.47 -7.62
C VAL A 31 -0.96 11.85 -7.30
N ASN A 32 -0.21 12.40 -6.34
CA ASN A 32 1.03 11.79 -5.88
C ASN A 32 0.78 10.42 -5.24
N ASP A 33 -0.24 10.30 -4.39
CA ASP A 33 -0.62 9.02 -3.77
C ASP A 33 -0.98 7.98 -4.84
N TYR A 34 -1.71 8.40 -5.89
CA TYR A 34 -2.03 7.54 -7.01
C TYR A 34 -0.80 7.15 -7.84
N ILE A 35 0.13 8.08 -8.06
CA ILE A 35 1.40 7.80 -8.75
C ILE A 35 2.23 6.80 -7.94
N ASP A 36 2.30 6.93 -6.62
CA ASP A 36 3.04 6.02 -5.76
C ASP A 36 2.41 4.63 -5.73
N PHE A 37 1.08 4.54 -5.70
CA PHE A 37 0.37 3.28 -5.91
C PHE A 37 0.67 2.65 -7.28
N LEU A 38 0.71 3.44 -8.35
CA LEU A 38 1.04 2.93 -9.69
C LEU A 38 2.49 2.45 -9.76
N LYS A 39 3.43 3.17 -9.16
CA LYS A 39 4.83 2.73 -9.04
C LYS A 39 4.90 1.38 -8.35
N GLU A 40 4.28 1.23 -7.17
CA GLU A 40 4.24 -0.03 -6.45
C GLU A 40 3.64 -1.15 -7.32
N LYS A 41 2.45 -0.93 -7.87
CA LYS A 41 1.73 -1.92 -8.69
C LYS A 41 2.53 -2.44 -9.90
N TYR A 42 3.33 -1.59 -10.55
CA TYR A 42 4.08 -1.96 -11.74
C TYR A 42 5.55 -2.35 -11.44
N ILE A 43 6.19 -1.77 -10.43
CA ILE A 43 7.50 -2.21 -9.93
C ILE A 43 7.38 -3.62 -9.34
N SER A 44 6.30 -3.91 -8.60
CA SER A 44 6.00 -5.27 -8.11
C SER A 44 5.65 -6.27 -9.21
N LYS A 45 5.45 -5.82 -10.46
CA LYS A 45 5.21 -6.68 -11.62
C LYS A 45 6.50 -7.00 -12.37
N GLU A 46 7.45 -6.06 -12.42
CA GLU A 46 8.79 -6.29 -12.99
C GLU A 46 9.69 -7.09 -12.04
N SER A 47 9.53 -6.94 -10.71
CA SER A 47 10.31 -7.67 -9.71
C SER A 47 9.93 -9.16 -9.58
N LYS A 48 8.80 -9.61 -10.13
CA LYS A 48 8.42 -11.04 -10.15
C LYS A 48 9.27 -11.91 -11.07
N SER A 49 10.18 -11.32 -11.86
CA SER A 49 11.19 -12.05 -12.63
C SER A 49 12.48 -12.34 -11.86
N SER A 50 12.67 -11.74 -10.66
CA SER A 50 13.83 -12.06 -9.82
C SER A 50 13.34 -12.58 -8.48
N SER A 51 13.58 -13.86 -8.23
CA SER A 51 13.54 -14.48 -6.91
C SER A 51 14.49 -13.73 -5.96
N LYS A 52 14.03 -12.64 -5.38
CA LYS A 52 14.49 -12.18 -4.08
C LYS A 52 13.26 -12.22 -3.21
N GLU A 53 13.22 -13.23 -2.34
CA GLU A 53 12.46 -13.13 -1.11
C GLU A 53 12.83 -11.77 -0.50
N GLU A 54 11.95 -10.78 -0.65
CA GLU A 54 12.04 -9.56 0.14
C GLU A 54 11.73 -9.98 1.57
N THR A 55 12.75 -10.50 2.26
CA THR A 55 12.70 -10.71 3.69
C THR A 55 12.45 -9.33 4.27
N PHE A 56 11.24 -9.08 4.75
CA PHE A 56 10.92 -7.89 5.52
C PHE A 56 11.89 -7.85 6.69
N LYS A 57 12.87 -6.92 6.65
CA LYS A 57 13.86 -6.75 7.72
C LYS A 57 13.48 -5.51 8.51
N LEU A 58 13.22 -5.72 9.80
CA LEU A 58 13.02 -4.61 10.73
C LEU A 58 14.26 -3.71 10.74
N THR A 59 14.03 -2.41 10.75
CA THR A 59 15.07 -1.41 11.00
C THR A 59 15.61 -1.55 12.43
N GLU A 60 16.83 -1.08 12.68
CA GLU A 60 17.45 -1.15 14.01
C GLU A 60 16.61 -0.44 15.10
N ASN A 61 15.92 0.65 14.74
CA ASN A 61 15.01 1.33 15.66
C ASN A 61 13.79 0.47 16.00
N GLN A 62 13.21 -0.23 15.02
CA GLN A 62 12.08 -1.14 15.26
C GLN A 62 12.49 -2.32 16.14
N LYS A 63 13.69 -2.89 15.92
CA LYS A 63 14.24 -3.94 16.79
C LYS A 63 14.41 -3.45 18.22
N LYS A 64 15.04 -2.28 18.40
CA LYS A 64 15.24 -1.69 19.73
C LYS A 64 13.93 -1.44 20.47
N ILE A 65 12.87 -1.04 19.76
CA ILE A 65 11.53 -0.86 20.35
C ILE A 65 11.00 -2.21 20.85
N LEU A 66 11.05 -3.27 20.03
CA LEU A 66 10.61 -4.61 20.41
C LEU A 66 11.44 -5.18 21.58
N ASP A 67 12.76 -5.04 21.53
CA ASP A 67 13.68 -5.53 22.57
C ASP A 67 13.52 -4.78 23.91
N SER A 68 12.93 -3.57 23.88
CA SER A 68 12.66 -2.78 25.10
C SER A 68 11.29 -3.08 25.70
N GLN A 69 10.47 -3.92 25.06
CA GLN A 69 9.18 -4.34 25.61
C GLN A 69 9.39 -5.44 26.65
N GLU A 70 8.64 -5.37 27.75
CA GLU A 70 8.56 -6.48 28.70
C GLU A 70 7.88 -7.67 28.03
N ASN A 71 8.36 -8.88 28.31
CA ASN A 71 7.66 -10.08 27.86
C ASN A 71 6.32 -10.15 28.60
N LEU A 72 5.23 -10.08 27.86
CA LEU A 72 3.89 -10.29 28.42
C LEU A 72 3.74 -11.75 28.83
N ASP A 73 3.10 -11.98 29.96
CA ASP A 73 2.72 -13.32 30.38
C ASP A 73 1.61 -13.85 29.47
N ASP A 74 1.63 -15.16 29.20
CA ASP A 74 0.61 -15.84 28.41
C ASP A 74 -0.80 -15.68 29.02
N SER A 75 -0.87 -15.40 30.32
CA SER A 75 -2.12 -15.12 31.06
C SER A 75 -2.78 -13.78 30.71
N GLU A 76 -2.06 -12.84 30.07
CA GLU A 76 -2.60 -11.57 29.58
C GLU A 76 -3.27 -11.70 28.20
N PHE A 77 -3.15 -12.86 27.55
CA PHE A 77 -3.77 -13.10 26.26
C PHE A 77 -5.22 -13.56 26.44
N GLN A 78 -6.16 -12.80 25.87
CA GLN A 78 -7.56 -13.19 25.74
C GLN A 78 -7.78 -13.98 24.44
N ASP A 79 -8.64 -14.99 24.50
CA ASP A 79 -9.05 -15.73 23.31
C ASP A 79 -9.82 -14.81 22.33
N HIS A 80 -9.58 -15.00 21.03
CA HIS A 80 -10.16 -14.16 20.00
C HIS A 80 -11.69 -14.20 19.97
N ASP A 81 -12.27 -15.40 20.14
CA ASP A 81 -13.72 -15.57 20.10
C ASP A 81 -14.37 -14.98 21.35
N GLU A 82 -13.70 -15.09 22.50
CA GLU A 82 -14.13 -14.48 23.76
C GLU A 82 -14.15 -12.94 23.66
N PHE A 83 -13.10 -12.34 23.11
CA PHE A 83 -13.02 -10.89 22.86
C PHE A 83 -14.14 -10.40 21.92
N LEU A 84 -14.39 -11.13 20.84
CA LEU A 84 -15.47 -10.78 19.90
C LEU A 84 -16.86 -10.92 20.53
N ALA A 85 -17.07 -11.92 21.38
CA ALA A 85 -18.33 -12.09 22.10
C ALA A 85 -18.59 -10.94 23.09
N GLU A 86 -17.54 -10.49 23.79
CA GLU A 86 -17.61 -9.34 24.69
C GLU A 86 -17.96 -8.05 23.95
N LEU A 87 -17.29 -7.77 22.82
CA LEU A 87 -17.61 -6.60 21.99
C LEU A 87 -19.05 -6.63 21.46
N LYS A 88 -19.53 -7.78 20.99
CA LYS A 88 -20.92 -7.89 20.50
C LYS A 88 -21.92 -7.63 21.61
N LYS A 89 -21.62 -8.10 22.82
CA LYS A 89 -22.46 -7.88 24.00
C LYS A 89 -22.46 -6.41 24.42
N GLU A 90 -21.30 -5.76 24.44
CA GLU A 90 -21.16 -4.35 24.87
C GLU A 90 -21.85 -3.38 23.90
N TYR A 91 -21.75 -3.65 22.59
CA TYR A 91 -22.27 -2.77 21.55
C TYR A 91 -23.58 -3.25 20.91
N GLU A 92 -24.21 -4.29 21.44
CA GLU A 92 -25.47 -4.89 20.96
C GLU A 92 -25.46 -5.20 19.43
N LEU A 93 -24.34 -5.75 18.93
CA LEU A 93 -24.11 -6.07 17.50
C LEU A 93 -24.64 -7.45 17.08
#